data_AF-A0A2G5C3R1-F1
#
_entry.id   AF-A0A2G5C3R1-F1
#
_cell.length_a   1.000
_cell.length_b   1.000
_cell.length_c   1.000
_cell.angle_alpha   90.00
_cell.angle_beta   90.00
_cell.angle_gamma   90.00
#
_symmetry.space_group_name_H-M   'P 1'
#
loop_
_entity.id
_entity.type
_entity.pdbx_description
1 polymer ?
#
loop_
_entity_poly.entity_id
_entity_poly.type
_entity_poly.pdbx_seq_one_letter_code
_entity_poly.pdbx_strand_id
1 'polypeptide(L)'
;MSKKRLLLLLKPFNVYPNPTNNNGFSNPKVLGYLDNRRKIHKDAIRFCENILRRKSFDWKPLLRNNLLHPIRDVDMVITVGGDGTLLQASHFMDDSIPVLGVNSDPTVTEEVEEFSNEFDATRSTGYLCAATVRNFEQVLDDIVEGEKASSELSRISIHVNNRPLPQYALNDLLIAHPCPATVSRFSFKIEGTGESCSPMVHCRSSGLRVSTAAGSTAAMLSSGGFSMPITSQDLQYLVREPILQGPTNSSVMHGWVGPDESMCATWYSQEGVIYIDGSHVFHSVQNGDSIEISSHAPGLKVFLPHRASA
;
A
#
# COMPACT_ATOMS: atom_id res chain seq x y z
N MET A 1 -4.92 34.61 10.12
CA MET A 1 -5.11 33.14 10.09
C MET A 1 -3.73 32.49 10.17
N SER A 2 -3.54 31.45 10.98
CA SER A 2 -2.28 30.68 10.98
C SER A 2 -2.09 30.02 9.62
N LYS A 3 -0.85 30.00 9.10
CA LYS A 3 -0.55 29.26 7.88
C LYS A 3 -0.76 27.77 8.12
N LYS A 4 -1.41 27.07 7.19
CA LYS A 4 -1.50 25.61 7.22
C LYS A 4 -0.09 25.01 7.12
N ARG A 5 0.20 24.02 7.95
CA ARG A 5 1.47 23.28 8.05
C ARG A 5 1.38 22.01 7.20
N LEU A 6 2.29 21.85 6.25
CA LEU A 6 2.32 20.70 5.33
C LEU A 6 3.60 19.89 5.52
N LEU A 7 3.48 18.56 5.48
CA LEU A 7 4.63 17.66 5.30
C LEU A 7 4.71 17.24 3.84
N LEU A 8 5.81 17.59 3.17
CA LEU A 8 6.09 17.12 1.81
C LEU A 8 6.98 15.87 1.87
N LEU A 9 6.38 14.69 1.72
CA LEU A 9 7.08 13.41 1.76
C LEU A 9 7.57 12.99 0.37
N LEU A 10 8.86 12.76 0.23
CA LEU A 10 9.53 12.60 -1.06
C LEU A 10 10.08 11.18 -1.25
N LYS A 11 9.84 10.58 -2.42
CA LYS A 11 10.55 9.37 -2.84
C LYS A 11 12.05 9.68 -3.03
N PRO A 12 12.98 8.81 -2.58
CA PRO A 12 14.41 9.05 -2.71
C PRO A 12 14.89 8.82 -4.16
N PHE A 13 16.03 9.41 -4.50
CA PHE A 13 16.62 9.33 -5.84
C PHE A 13 17.46 8.07 -6.10
N ASN A 14 17.81 7.33 -5.03
CA ASN A 14 18.76 6.20 -5.09
C ASN A 14 18.07 4.84 -5.30
N VAL A 15 16.81 4.83 -5.75
CA VAL A 15 16.09 3.57 -6.05
C VAL A 15 16.64 2.91 -7.32
N TYR A 16 17.36 3.66 -8.17
CA TYR A 16 17.97 3.17 -9.39
C TYR A 16 19.48 3.02 -9.20
N PRO A 17 20.08 1.89 -9.64
CA PRO A 17 21.50 1.65 -9.47
C PRO A 17 22.33 2.79 -10.08
N ASN A 18 23.33 3.28 -9.35
CA ASN A 18 24.25 4.28 -9.89
C ASN A 18 25.00 3.66 -11.09
N PRO A 19 25.01 4.32 -12.27
CA PRO A 19 25.70 3.80 -13.45
C PRO A 19 27.22 3.63 -13.26
N THR A 20 27.80 4.24 -12.21
CA THR A 20 29.22 4.13 -11.86
C THR A 20 29.59 2.85 -11.12
N ASN A 21 28.63 2.10 -10.55
CA ASN A 21 28.85 0.78 -9.93
C ASN A 21 28.54 -0.35 -10.92
N ASN A 22 28.99 -0.21 -12.18
CA ASN A 22 28.73 -1.18 -13.23
C ASN A 22 29.64 -2.40 -13.11
N ASN A 23 29.12 -3.46 -12.50
CA ASN A 23 29.52 -4.82 -12.85
C ASN A 23 28.95 -5.15 -14.25
N GLY A 24 29.58 -4.67 -15.32
CA GLY A 24 29.61 -5.24 -16.69
C GLY A 24 28.34 -5.64 -17.48
N PHE A 25 27.12 -5.60 -16.94
CA PHE A 25 25.96 -6.31 -17.53
C PHE A 25 24.71 -5.46 -17.80
N SER A 26 24.77 -4.13 -17.72
CA SER A 26 23.58 -3.28 -17.83
C SER A 26 23.28 -2.87 -19.28
N ASN A 27 22.09 -3.20 -19.80
CA ASN A 27 21.60 -2.75 -21.12
C ASN A 27 21.57 -1.20 -21.19
N PRO A 28 22.27 -0.54 -22.15
CA PRO A 28 22.33 0.92 -22.24
C PRO A 28 20.98 1.62 -22.36
N LYS A 29 20.01 1.00 -23.04
CA LYS A 29 18.65 1.55 -23.16
C LYS A 29 17.94 1.56 -21.81
N VAL A 30 18.12 0.49 -21.02
CA VAL A 30 17.59 0.42 -19.66
C VAL A 30 18.23 1.51 -18.78
N LEU A 31 19.56 1.69 -18.85
CA LEU A 31 20.24 2.75 -18.09
C LEU A 31 19.72 4.14 -18.45
N GLY A 32 19.61 4.46 -19.74
CA GLY A 32 19.07 5.73 -20.22
C GLY A 32 17.62 5.97 -19.76
N TYR A 33 16.81 4.91 -19.76
CA TYR A 33 15.44 4.95 -19.26
C TYR A 33 15.39 5.20 -17.74
N LEU A 34 16.23 4.54 -16.94
CA LEU A 34 16.31 4.76 -15.50
C LEU A 34 16.77 6.20 -15.15
N ASP A 35 17.73 6.74 -15.91
CA ASP A 35 18.16 8.14 -15.77
C ASP A 35 17.06 9.13 -16.12
N ASN A 36 16.29 8.84 -17.18
CA ASN A 36 15.11 9.63 -17.56
C ASN A 36 14.06 9.64 -16.43
N ARG A 37 13.74 8.49 -15.85
CA ARG A 37 12.81 8.38 -14.69
C ARG A 37 13.31 9.20 -13.50
N ARG A 38 14.61 9.11 -13.19
CA ARG A 38 15.23 9.90 -12.11
C ARG A 38 15.13 11.40 -12.39
N LYS A 39 15.32 11.84 -13.64
CA LYS A 39 15.19 13.25 -14.03
C LYS A 39 13.75 13.74 -13.90
N ILE A 40 12.79 13.01 -14.47
CA ILE A 40 11.35 13.36 -14.39
C ILE A 40 10.90 13.48 -12.93
N HIS A 41 11.29 12.52 -12.09
CA HIS A 41 10.97 12.57 -10.67
C HIS A 41 11.58 13.80 -9.96
N LYS A 42 12.85 14.14 -10.24
CA LYS A 42 13.50 15.36 -9.70
C LYS A 42 12.78 16.63 -10.13
N ASP A 43 12.40 16.71 -11.40
CA ASP A 43 11.72 17.88 -11.95
C ASP A 43 10.31 18.00 -11.36
N ALA A 44 9.62 16.88 -11.11
CA ALA A 44 8.35 16.85 -10.41
C ALA A 44 8.44 17.36 -8.97
N ILE A 45 9.48 16.97 -8.21
CA ILE A 45 9.72 17.49 -6.85
C ILE A 45 9.92 19.00 -6.91
N ARG A 46 10.81 19.50 -7.77
CA ARG A 46 11.08 20.94 -7.94
C ARG A 46 9.82 21.71 -8.30
N PHE A 47 8.99 21.15 -9.19
CA PHE A 47 7.72 21.74 -9.59
C PHE A 47 6.78 21.90 -8.40
N CYS A 48 6.61 20.85 -7.59
CA CYS A 48 5.76 20.90 -6.39
C CYS A 48 6.30 21.91 -5.36
N GLU A 49 7.61 21.90 -5.09
CA GLU A 49 8.26 22.86 -4.19
C GLU A 49 8.11 24.32 -4.67
N ASN A 50 8.16 24.56 -5.99
CA ASN A 50 7.95 25.88 -6.56
C ASN A 50 6.52 26.38 -6.33
N ILE A 51 5.52 25.52 -6.53
CA ILE A 51 4.12 25.86 -6.22
C ILE A 51 3.94 26.17 -4.74
N LEU A 52 4.47 25.32 -3.86
CA LEU A 52 4.36 25.50 -2.41
C LEU A 52 5.07 26.77 -1.93
N ARG A 53 6.19 27.18 -2.55
CA ARG A 53 6.86 28.46 -2.27
C ARG A 53 6.04 29.69 -2.65
N ARG A 54 5.23 29.60 -3.70
CA ARG A 54 4.35 30.71 -4.14
C ARG A 54 3.10 30.83 -3.27
N LYS A 55 2.68 29.74 -2.63
CA LYS A 55 1.48 29.69 -1.79
C LYS A 55 1.80 29.97 -0.32
N SER A 56 0.77 30.37 0.45
CA SER A 56 0.92 30.79 1.86
C SER A 56 0.93 29.61 2.86
N PHE A 57 1.73 28.59 2.60
CA PHE A 57 1.90 27.43 3.48
C PHE A 57 3.18 27.50 4.30
N ASP A 58 3.15 26.92 5.50
CA ASP A 58 4.36 26.47 6.18
C ASP A 58 4.59 25.01 5.79
N TRP A 59 5.76 24.64 5.28
CA TRP A 59 5.99 23.27 4.80
C TRP A 59 7.42 22.81 5.00
N LYS A 60 7.58 21.50 5.25
CA LYS A 60 8.89 20.85 5.39
C LYS A 60 9.03 19.67 4.44
N PRO A 61 10.11 19.58 3.64
CA PRO A 61 10.41 18.39 2.87
C PRO A 61 11.02 17.31 3.76
N LEU A 62 10.64 16.05 3.54
CA LEU A 62 11.22 14.89 4.19
C LEU A 62 11.32 13.73 3.19
N LEU A 63 12.50 13.10 3.10
CA LEU A 63 12.62 11.85 2.33
C LEU A 63 11.90 10.74 3.09
N ARG A 64 11.09 9.94 2.40
CA ARG A 64 10.32 8.84 3.03
C ARG A 64 11.20 7.83 3.79
N ASN A 65 12.44 7.60 3.36
CA ASN A 65 13.39 6.72 4.06
C ASN A 65 13.86 7.27 5.41
N ASN A 66 13.68 8.58 5.65
CA ASN A 66 14.04 9.24 6.90
C ASN A 66 12.82 9.38 7.83
N LEU A 67 11.69 8.77 7.47
CA LEU A 67 10.49 8.75 8.31
C LEU A 67 10.66 7.66 9.38
N LEU A 68 10.89 8.10 10.61
CA LEU A 68 11.19 7.22 11.76
C LEU A 68 10.14 7.29 12.87
N HIS A 69 9.33 8.35 12.87
CA HIS A 69 8.36 8.64 13.93
C HIS A 69 6.98 8.91 13.32
N PRO A 70 5.90 8.67 14.07
CA PRO A 70 4.55 9.03 13.64
C PRO A 70 4.46 10.49 13.18
N ILE A 71 3.73 10.72 12.10
CA ILE A 71 3.50 12.05 11.55
C ILE A 71 2.47 12.75 12.43
N ARG A 72 2.86 13.89 13.00
CA ARG A 72 2.03 14.72 13.87
C ARG A 72 2.23 16.19 13.53
N ASP A 73 1.34 17.03 14.06
CA ASP A 73 1.47 18.50 14.02
C ASP A 73 1.53 19.11 12.61
N VAL A 74 0.86 18.47 11.65
CA VAL A 74 0.66 18.99 10.29
C VAL A 74 -0.81 18.89 9.91
N ASP A 75 -1.26 19.83 9.09
CA ASP A 75 -2.65 19.88 8.62
C ASP A 75 -2.88 18.96 7.42
N MET A 76 -1.81 18.55 6.73
CA MET A 76 -1.86 17.63 5.58
C MET A 76 -0.48 17.06 5.25
N VAL A 77 -0.46 15.84 4.73
CA VAL A 77 0.71 15.23 4.09
C VAL A 77 0.55 15.27 2.57
N ILE A 78 1.59 15.69 1.86
CA ILE A 78 1.67 15.61 0.39
C ILE A 78 2.80 14.64 0.04
N THR A 79 2.48 13.55 -0.64
CA THR A 79 3.49 12.57 -1.08
C THR A 79 3.84 12.79 -2.54
N VAL A 80 5.12 12.93 -2.88
CA VAL A 80 5.59 13.06 -4.27
C VAL A 80 6.36 11.80 -4.66
N GLY A 81 5.74 11.00 -5.52
CA GLY A 81 6.26 9.67 -5.85
C GLY A 81 5.27 8.88 -6.70
N GLY A 82 4.96 7.66 -6.27
CA GLY A 82 3.81 6.87 -6.73
C GLY A 82 3.09 6.31 -5.51
N ASP A 83 2.18 5.35 -5.70
CA ASP A 83 1.37 4.79 -4.60
C ASP A 83 2.23 4.26 -3.44
N GLY A 84 3.37 3.62 -3.72
CA GLY A 84 4.28 3.14 -2.68
C GLY A 84 4.85 4.23 -1.75
N THR A 85 4.82 5.50 -2.15
CA THR A 85 5.23 6.61 -1.25
C THR A 85 4.08 7.00 -0.32
N LEU A 86 2.83 6.90 -0.79
CA LEU A 86 1.64 7.09 0.01
C LEU A 86 1.44 5.93 1.00
N LEU A 87 1.64 4.68 0.55
CA LEU A 87 1.62 3.50 1.42
C LEU A 87 2.65 3.64 2.55
N GLN A 88 3.87 4.08 2.23
CA GLN A 88 4.88 4.30 3.28
C GLN A 88 4.48 5.43 4.24
N ALA A 89 3.79 6.47 3.76
CA ALA A 89 3.29 7.52 4.65
C ALA A 89 2.19 7.00 5.58
N SER A 90 1.26 6.18 5.06
CA SER A 90 0.10 5.69 5.81
C SER A 90 0.49 4.89 7.06
N HIS A 91 1.63 4.21 7.04
CA HIS A 91 2.18 3.46 8.18
C HIS A 91 2.56 4.33 9.39
N PHE A 92 2.70 5.65 9.19
CA PHE A 92 3.06 6.61 10.23
C PHE A 92 1.93 7.60 10.53
N MET A 93 0.76 7.44 9.92
CA MET A 93 -0.37 8.36 10.03
C MET A 93 -1.51 7.78 10.86
N ASP A 94 -2.14 8.64 11.66
CA ASP A 94 -3.44 8.39 12.28
C ASP A 94 -4.60 8.82 11.35
N ASP A 95 -5.81 8.88 11.89
CA ASP A 95 -7.06 9.25 11.19
C ASP A 95 -7.32 10.77 11.17
N SER A 96 -6.46 11.57 11.79
CA SER A 96 -6.66 13.01 11.91
C SER A 96 -6.12 13.80 10.72
N ILE A 97 -5.05 13.30 10.08
CA ILE A 97 -4.31 14.01 9.04
C ILE A 97 -4.66 13.47 7.64
N PRO A 98 -5.14 14.29 6.70
CA PRO A 98 -5.37 13.85 5.33
C PRO A 98 -4.08 13.78 4.50
N VAL A 99 -4.05 12.90 3.50
CA VAL A 99 -2.93 12.74 2.55
C VAL A 99 -3.35 12.99 1.10
N LEU A 100 -2.51 13.75 0.38
CA LEU A 100 -2.59 13.96 -1.05
C LEU A 100 -1.43 13.26 -1.77
N GLY A 101 -1.76 12.29 -2.63
CA GLY A 101 -0.79 11.64 -3.51
C GLY A 101 -0.54 12.42 -4.80
N VAL A 102 0.73 12.72 -5.08
CA VAL A 102 1.20 13.30 -6.35
C VAL A 102 2.06 12.26 -7.08
N ASN A 103 1.50 11.71 -8.16
CA ASN A 103 2.23 10.81 -9.05
C ASN A 103 3.25 11.63 -9.86
N SER A 104 4.50 11.49 -9.47
CA SER A 104 5.67 12.19 -10.04
C SER A 104 6.17 11.61 -11.36
N ASP A 105 5.79 10.36 -11.66
CA ASP A 105 6.32 9.60 -12.80
C ASP A 105 5.22 8.64 -13.33
N PRO A 106 4.11 9.19 -13.88
CA PRO A 106 3.00 8.38 -14.37
C PRO A 106 3.39 7.59 -15.62
N THR A 107 2.80 6.40 -15.78
CA THR A 107 2.98 5.57 -16.99
C THR A 107 2.52 6.32 -18.24
N VAL A 108 3.33 6.25 -19.30
CA VAL A 108 3.04 6.81 -20.62
C VAL A 108 2.84 5.63 -21.56
N THR A 109 1.64 5.47 -22.11
CA THR A 109 1.25 4.29 -22.90
C THR A 109 2.12 4.13 -24.13
N GLU A 110 2.44 5.24 -24.80
CA GLU A 110 3.28 5.27 -26.00
C GLU A 110 4.69 4.74 -25.72
N GLU A 111 5.27 5.07 -24.56
CA GLU A 111 6.58 4.54 -24.15
C GLU A 111 6.52 3.02 -23.89
N VAL A 112 5.43 2.53 -23.28
CA VAL A 112 5.26 1.10 -23.00
C VAL A 112 5.13 0.31 -24.30
N GLU A 113 4.38 0.82 -25.26
CA GLU A 113 4.23 0.19 -26.58
C GLU A 113 5.57 0.15 -27.34
N GLU A 114 6.29 1.27 -27.37
CA GLU A 114 7.58 1.41 -28.05
C GLU A 114 8.63 0.42 -27.52
N PHE A 115 8.74 0.28 -26.20
CA PHE A 115 9.79 -0.53 -25.57
C PHE A 115 9.33 -1.95 -25.16
N SER A 116 8.09 -2.34 -25.49
CA SER A 116 7.47 -3.61 -25.05
C SER A 116 8.30 -4.87 -25.32
N ASN A 117 9.05 -4.91 -26.42
CA ASN A 117 9.91 -6.05 -26.79
C ASN A 117 11.35 -5.94 -26.26
N GLU A 118 11.70 -4.83 -25.60
CA GLU A 118 13.06 -4.54 -25.15
C GLU A 118 13.21 -4.65 -23.64
N PHE A 119 12.31 -4.02 -22.89
CA PHE A 119 12.30 -4.03 -21.43
C PHE A 119 10.95 -3.52 -20.89
N ASP A 120 10.72 -3.72 -19.59
CA ASP A 120 9.56 -3.17 -18.90
C ASP A 120 9.68 -1.63 -18.74
N ALA A 121 8.99 -0.90 -19.61
CA ALA A 121 8.90 0.55 -19.59
C ALA A 121 7.69 1.08 -18.80
N THR A 122 7.06 0.25 -17.95
CA THR A 122 5.98 0.72 -17.08
C THR A 122 6.51 1.64 -15.99
N ARG A 123 5.74 2.70 -15.69
CA ARG A 123 6.02 3.63 -14.60
C ARG A 123 4.94 3.48 -13.51
N SER A 124 4.68 4.53 -12.72
CA SER A 124 3.68 4.45 -11.67
C SER A 124 2.27 4.59 -12.23
N THR A 125 1.38 3.65 -11.94
CA THR A 125 -0.06 3.80 -12.23
C THR A 125 -0.67 4.95 -11.42
N GLY A 126 -0.35 5.05 -10.12
CA GLY A 126 -0.81 6.14 -9.26
C GLY A 126 -2.29 6.03 -8.93
N TYR A 127 -2.77 4.85 -8.56
CA TYR A 127 -4.18 4.58 -8.28
C TYR A 127 -4.72 5.40 -7.10
N LEU A 128 -3.88 5.66 -6.10
CA LEU A 128 -4.22 6.46 -4.92
C LEU A 128 -3.81 7.94 -5.08
N CYS A 129 -3.08 8.28 -6.14
CA CYS A 129 -2.58 9.63 -6.36
C CYS A 129 -3.64 10.50 -7.08
N ALA A 130 -4.22 11.48 -6.38
CA ALA A 130 -5.17 12.42 -6.99
C ALA A 130 -4.53 13.42 -7.96
N ALA A 131 -3.22 13.63 -7.90
CA ALA A 131 -2.53 14.63 -8.69
C ALA A 131 -1.31 14.06 -9.43
N THR A 132 -0.89 14.79 -10.45
CA THR A 132 0.39 14.69 -11.14
C THR A 132 0.97 16.11 -11.24
N VAL A 133 2.18 16.25 -11.79
CA VAL A 133 2.73 17.59 -12.10
C VAL A 133 1.82 18.42 -13.02
N ARG A 134 0.92 17.79 -13.79
CA ARG A 134 0.04 18.51 -14.74
C ARG A 134 -1.10 19.25 -14.05
N ASN A 135 -1.54 18.80 -12.87
CA ASN A 135 -2.73 19.33 -12.19
C ASN A 135 -2.53 19.58 -10.68
N PHE A 136 -1.32 19.41 -10.16
CA PHE A 136 -1.04 19.56 -8.72
C PHE A 136 -1.48 20.93 -8.16
N GLU A 137 -1.20 22.03 -8.89
CA GLU A 137 -1.59 23.38 -8.43
C GLU A 137 -3.11 23.50 -8.29
N GLN A 138 -3.86 23.08 -9.30
CA GLN A 138 -5.33 23.10 -9.27
C GLN A 138 -5.89 22.22 -8.14
N VAL A 139 -5.43 20.97 -8.03
CA VAL A 139 -5.93 20.04 -6.99
C VAL A 139 -5.64 20.59 -5.59
N LEU A 140 -4.50 21.25 -5.40
CA LEU A 140 -4.16 21.88 -4.13
C LEU A 140 -5.08 23.07 -3.82
N ASP A 141 -5.44 23.87 -4.83
CA ASP A 141 -6.38 24.98 -4.68
C ASP A 141 -7.79 24.49 -4.35
N ASP A 142 -8.31 23.49 -5.08
CA ASP A 142 -9.62 22.87 -4.81
C ASP A 142 -9.70 22.36 -3.34
N ILE A 143 -8.60 21.81 -2.82
CA ILE A 143 -8.51 21.33 -1.44
C ILE A 143 -8.53 22.48 -0.42
N VAL A 144 -7.85 23.58 -0.73
CA VAL A 144 -7.77 24.76 0.15
C VAL A 144 -9.10 25.48 0.23
N GLU A 145 -9.78 25.59 -0.91
CA GLU A 145 -11.09 26.22 -1.09
C GLU A 145 -12.23 25.33 -0.58
N GLY A 146 -11.95 24.04 -0.34
CA GLY A 146 -12.92 23.07 0.19
C GLY A 146 -13.80 22.42 -0.87
N GLU A 147 -13.49 22.63 -2.16
CA GLU A 147 -14.17 22.02 -3.31
C GLU A 147 -13.83 20.53 -3.46
N LYS A 148 -12.67 20.10 -2.96
CA LYS A 148 -12.26 18.69 -2.96
C LYS A 148 -12.23 18.11 -1.54
N ALA A 149 -13.13 17.17 -1.28
CA ALA A 149 -13.16 16.41 -0.03
C ALA A 149 -12.22 15.19 -0.05
N SER A 150 -11.73 14.79 1.12
CA SER A 150 -11.03 13.52 1.31
C SER A 150 -12.01 12.37 1.50
N SER A 151 -11.66 11.19 1.01
CA SER A 151 -12.34 9.92 1.30
C SER A 151 -11.65 9.22 2.46
N GLU A 152 -12.41 8.49 3.27
CA GLU A 152 -11.85 7.68 4.35
C GLU A 152 -11.67 6.24 3.87
N LEU A 153 -10.43 5.76 3.90
CA LEU A 153 -10.05 4.42 3.48
C LEU A 153 -9.81 3.52 4.67
N SER A 154 -10.37 2.32 4.62
CA SER A 154 -10.18 1.26 5.60
C SER A 154 -8.73 0.78 5.61
N ARG A 155 -8.23 0.40 6.78
CA ARG A 155 -6.92 -0.23 6.96
C ARG A 155 -7.04 -1.53 7.74
N ILE A 156 -6.07 -2.42 7.58
CA ILE A 156 -6.01 -3.68 8.32
C ILE A 156 -5.30 -3.44 9.64
N SER A 157 -5.97 -3.79 10.74
CA SER A 157 -5.39 -3.94 12.07
C SER A 157 -4.92 -5.37 12.29
N ILE A 158 -3.77 -5.54 12.93
CA ILE A 158 -3.14 -6.84 13.15
C ILE A 158 -2.73 -6.94 14.62
N HIS A 159 -3.13 -8.02 15.28
CA HIS A 159 -2.61 -8.38 16.60
C HIS A 159 -1.88 -9.71 16.53
N VAL A 160 -0.68 -9.78 17.10
CA VAL A 160 0.07 -11.02 17.27
C VAL A 160 0.13 -11.34 18.76
N ASN A 161 -0.39 -12.50 19.16
CA ASN A 161 -0.49 -12.91 20.57
C ASN A 161 -1.14 -11.81 21.45
N ASN A 162 -2.26 -11.25 21.00
CA ASN A 162 -3.00 -10.14 21.63
C ASN A 162 -2.21 -8.83 21.77
N ARG A 163 -1.10 -8.65 21.02
CA ARG A 163 -0.34 -7.40 20.98
C ARG A 163 -0.53 -6.73 19.62
N PRO A 164 -0.99 -5.47 19.56
CA PRO A 164 -1.16 -4.76 18.29
C PRO A 164 0.20 -4.54 17.63
N LEU A 165 0.25 -4.78 16.31
CA LEU A 165 1.36 -4.31 15.50
C LEU A 165 1.23 -2.79 15.30
N PRO A 166 2.36 -2.05 15.22
CA PRO A 166 2.31 -0.59 15.17
C PRO A 166 1.88 -0.02 13.80
N GLN A 167 1.93 -0.82 12.72
CA GLN A 167 1.53 -0.40 11.38
C GLN A 167 0.21 -1.04 10.97
N TYR A 168 -0.62 -0.24 10.30
CA TYR A 168 -1.85 -0.69 9.66
C TYR A 168 -1.62 -0.85 8.16
N ALA A 169 -2.11 -1.94 7.56
CA ALA A 169 -1.98 -2.15 6.12
C ALA A 169 -3.04 -1.33 5.37
N LEU A 170 -2.66 -0.55 4.37
CA LEU A 170 -3.61 0.16 3.51
C LEU A 170 -4.05 -0.68 2.32
N ASN A 171 -3.17 -1.50 1.75
CA ASN A 171 -3.47 -2.40 0.64
C ASN A 171 -3.74 -3.82 1.13
N ASP A 172 -2.68 -4.53 1.50
CA ASP A 172 -2.74 -5.96 1.80
C ASP A 172 -1.71 -6.42 2.82
N LEU A 173 -2.08 -7.52 3.45
CA LEU A 173 -1.30 -8.31 4.38
C LEU A 173 -0.98 -9.65 3.71
N LEU A 174 0.29 -10.07 3.70
CA LEU A 174 0.68 -11.42 3.31
C LEU A 174 1.37 -12.11 4.49
N ILE A 175 0.79 -13.21 4.95
CA ILE A 175 1.38 -14.09 5.96
C ILE A 175 1.91 -15.32 5.23
N ALA A 176 3.23 -15.51 5.22
CA ALA A 176 3.86 -16.60 4.50
C ALA A 176 5.19 -17.01 5.13
N HIS A 177 5.65 -18.21 4.77
CA HIS A 177 7.03 -18.60 5.02
C HIS A 177 7.98 -17.69 4.22
N PRO A 178 9.12 -17.22 4.80
CA PRO A 178 10.04 -16.30 4.11
C PRO A 178 10.68 -16.89 2.85
N CYS A 179 10.94 -18.20 2.86
CA CYS A 179 11.34 -18.93 1.65
C CYS A 179 10.10 -19.34 0.84
N PRO A 180 9.91 -18.84 -0.40
CA PRO A 180 8.75 -19.17 -1.22
C PRO A 180 8.69 -20.64 -1.66
N ALA A 181 9.81 -21.37 -1.56
CA ALA A 181 9.86 -22.80 -1.86
C ALA A 181 9.37 -23.69 -0.70
N THR A 182 9.00 -23.10 0.44
CA THR A 182 8.59 -23.82 1.65
C THR A 182 7.11 -23.61 1.96
N VAL A 183 6.45 -24.67 2.40
CA VAL A 183 5.01 -24.65 2.70
C VAL A 183 4.72 -23.87 3.99
N SER A 184 3.74 -22.98 3.91
CA SER A 184 3.12 -22.32 5.05
C SER A 184 2.03 -23.22 5.64
N ARG A 185 2.07 -23.45 6.96
CA ARG A 185 1.05 -24.20 7.70
C ARG A 185 0.37 -23.28 8.68
N PHE A 186 -0.95 -23.15 8.57
CA PHE A 186 -1.75 -22.33 9.47
C PHE A 186 -3.19 -22.84 9.49
N SER A 187 -3.94 -22.42 10.49
CA SER A 187 -5.39 -22.55 10.49
C SER A 187 -6.03 -21.20 10.75
N PHE A 188 -7.24 -20.98 10.27
CA PHE A 188 -7.98 -19.76 10.57
C PHE A 188 -9.48 -20.00 10.68
N LYS A 189 -10.15 -19.05 11.31
CA LYS A 189 -11.61 -18.94 11.37
C LYS A 189 -11.99 -17.46 11.40
N ILE A 190 -13.23 -17.17 11.02
CA ILE A 190 -13.83 -15.84 11.12
C ILE A 190 -14.74 -15.81 12.35
N GLU A 191 -14.53 -14.83 13.21
CA GLU A 191 -15.32 -14.58 14.42
C GLU A 191 -16.04 -13.25 14.28
N GLY A 192 -17.37 -13.25 14.43
CA GLY A 192 -18.18 -12.03 14.50
C GLY A 192 -18.52 -11.63 15.93
N THR A 193 -19.21 -10.50 16.10
CA THR A 193 -19.69 -9.97 17.40
C THR A 193 -20.75 -10.84 18.12
N GLY A 194 -21.10 -12.03 17.61
CA GLY A 194 -22.04 -12.98 18.22
C GLY A 194 -21.49 -14.42 18.31
N GLU A 195 -22.35 -15.41 18.61
CA GLU A 195 -21.95 -16.84 18.72
C GLU A 195 -21.65 -17.51 17.36
N SER A 196 -21.84 -16.79 16.25
CA SER A 196 -21.57 -17.28 14.90
C SER A 196 -20.08 -17.22 14.60
N CYS A 197 -19.43 -18.37 14.61
CA CYS A 197 -18.04 -18.54 14.19
C CYS A 197 -17.99 -19.45 12.96
N SER A 198 -17.19 -19.08 11.95
CA SER A 198 -16.96 -19.95 10.81
C SER A 198 -16.27 -21.25 11.27
N PRO A 199 -16.44 -22.37 10.54
CA PRO A 199 -15.65 -23.57 10.83
C PRO A 199 -14.16 -23.26 10.74
N MET A 200 -13.35 -23.92 11.57
CA MET A 200 -11.90 -23.84 11.50
C MET A 200 -11.41 -24.43 10.16
N VAL A 201 -10.58 -23.68 9.45
CA VAL A 201 -9.99 -24.06 8.18
C VAL A 201 -8.53 -24.37 8.40
N HIS A 202 -8.08 -25.57 8.00
CA HIS A 202 -6.68 -25.96 8.09
C HIS A 202 -6.00 -25.87 6.72
N CYS A 203 -4.93 -25.11 6.64
CA CYS A 203 -4.28 -24.77 5.37
C CYS A 203 -2.82 -25.22 5.34
N ARG A 204 -2.45 -25.76 4.17
CA ARG A 204 -1.07 -25.91 3.72
C ARG A 204 -0.99 -25.21 2.37
N SER A 205 -0.21 -24.14 2.27
CA SER A 205 -0.27 -23.25 1.10
C SER A 205 1.02 -22.44 0.95
N SER A 206 1.10 -21.56 -0.06
CA SER A 206 2.20 -20.58 -0.17
C SER A 206 1.99 -19.32 0.68
N GLY A 207 0.88 -19.25 1.42
CA GLY A 207 0.56 -18.18 2.37
C GLY A 207 -0.92 -17.82 2.40
N LEU A 208 -1.24 -16.84 3.25
CA LEU A 208 -2.55 -16.21 3.39
C LEU A 208 -2.42 -14.73 3.03
N ARG A 209 -3.21 -14.26 2.07
CA ARG A 209 -3.32 -12.83 1.75
C ARG A 209 -4.65 -12.30 2.27
N VAL A 210 -4.63 -11.14 2.91
CA VAL A 210 -5.84 -10.37 3.27
C VAL A 210 -5.69 -8.97 2.71
N SER A 211 -6.72 -8.43 2.08
CA SER A 211 -6.68 -7.12 1.41
C SER A 211 -7.85 -6.25 1.83
N THR A 212 -7.60 -4.96 1.93
CA THR A 212 -8.64 -3.93 1.96
C THR A 212 -9.19 -3.70 0.55
N ALA A 213 -10.20 -2.82 0.45
CA ALA A 213 -10.66 -2.31 -0.83
C ALA A 213 -9.57 -1.57 -1.63
N ALA A 214 -8.70 -0.79 -0.98
CA ALA A 214 -7.62 -0.07 -1.66
C ALA A 214 -6.57 -1.01 -2.27
N GLY A 215 -6.32 -2.17 -1.64
CA GLY A 215 -5.45 -3.22 -2.18
C GLY A 215 -6.12 -4.17 -3.17
N SER A 216 -7.45 -4.10 -3.30
CA SER A 216 -8.25 -5.09 -4.06
C SER A 216 -7.87 -5.16 -5.53
N THR A 217 -7.42 -4.05 -6.13
CA THR A 217 -6.99 -3.94 -7.54
C THR A 217 -5.51 -4.24 -7.76
N ALA A 218 -4.75 -4.46 -6.68
CA ALA A 218 -3.31 -4.73 -6.71
C ALA A 218 -3.02 -6.24 -6.67
N ALA A 219 -2.15 -6.68 -5.74
CA ALA A 219 -1.74 -8.08 -5.63
C ALA A 219 -2.91 -9.04 -5.40
N MET A 220 -3.99 -8.57 -4.78
CA MET A 220 -5.21 -9.34 -4.57
C MET A 220 -5.89 -9.69 -5.91
N LEU A 221 -6.15 -8.71 -6.79
CA LEU A 221 -6.70 -8.95 -8.13
C LEU A 221 -5.81 -9.87 -8.95
N SER A 222 -4.49 -9.65 -8.94
CA SER A 222 -3.53 -10.50 -9.66
C SER A 222 -3.53 -11.96 -9.19
N SER A 223 -4.02 -12.22 -7.98
CA SER A 223 -4.09 -13.57 -7.40
C SER A 223 -5.44 -14.25 -7.64
N GLY A 224 -6.36 -13.60 -8.35
CA GLY A 224 -7.72 -14.10 -8.59
C GLY A 224 -8.77 -13.59 -7.59
N GLY A 225 -8.43 -12.61 -6.76
CA GLY A 225 -9.38 -11.91 -5.90
C GLY A 225 -10.34 -10.99 -6.67
N PHE A 226 -11.31 -10.40 -5.97
CA PHE A 226 -12.25 -9.43 -6.54
C PHE A 226 -11.82 -7.98 -6.27
N SER A 227 -12.12 -7.10 -7.23
CA SER A 227 -12.08 -5.65 -7.04
C SER A 227 -13.25 -5.22 -6.14
N MET A 228 -13.00 -4.23 -5.29
CA MET A 228 -13.97 -3.72 -4.31
C MET A 228 -14.19 -2.22 -4.49
N PRO A 229 -15.36 -1.67 -4.11
CA PRO A 229 -15.55 -0.23 -3.99
C PRO A 229 -14.56 0.34 -2.98
N ILE A 230 -13.84 1.42 -3.35
CA ILE A 230 -12.70 1.93 -2.57
C ILE A 230 -13.04 2.28 -1.10
N THR A 231 -14.30 2.60 -0.84
CA THR A 231 -14.83 2.97 0.49
C THR A 231 -15.36 1.79 1.31
N SER A 232 -15.30 0.56 0.80
CA SER A 232 -15.74 -0.62 1.55
C SER A 232 -14.88 -0.83 2.81
N GLN A 233 -15.55 -1.26 3.88
CA GLN A 233 -14.92 -1.66 5.15
C GLN A 233 -14.70 -3.16 5.26
N ASP A 234 -15.20 -3.92 4.28
CA ASP A 234 -14.94 -5.35 4.21
C ASP A 234 -13.47 -5.58 3.87
N LEU A 235 -12.94 -6.69 4.38
CA LEU A 235 -11.69 -7.26 3.89
C LEU A 235 -12.02 -8.48 3.05
N GLN A 236 -11.12 -8.78 2.11
CA GLN A 236 -11.15 -10.02 1.36
C GLN A 236 -9.90 -10.82 1.68
N TYR A 237 -10.04 -12.13 1.90
CA TYR A 237 -8.91 -13.03 2.09
C TYR A 237 -8.79 -14.04 0.97
N LEU A 238 -7.56 -14.48 0.70
CA LEU A 238 -7.22 -15.50 -0.28
C LEU A 238 -6.06 -16.36 0.23
N VAL A 239 -6.29 -17.66 0.35
CA VAL A 239 -5.26 -18.67 0.59
C VAL A 239 -4.53 -18.91 -0.74
N ARG A 240 -3.23 -18.66 -0.79
CA ARG A 240 -2.43 -18.76 -2.02
C ARG A 240 -1.99 -20.21 -2.27
N GLU A 241 -2.31 -20.75 -3.45
CA GLU A 241 -1.88 -22.09 -3.91
C GLU A 241 -2.14 -23.19 -2.85
N PRO A 242 -3.39 -23.35 -2.38
CA PRO A 242 -3.72 -24.31 -1.33
C PRO A 242 -3.49 -25.75 -1.79
N ILE A 243 -2.89 -26.56 -0.93
CA ILE A 243 -2.82 -28.02 -1.09
C ILE A 243 -4.19 -28.58 -0.68
N LEU A 244 -5.07 -28.77 -1.66
CA LEU A 244 -6.43 -29.24 -1.44
C LEU A 244 -6.46 -30.71 -1.00
N GLN A 245 -7.11 -30.99 0.12
CA GLN A 245 -7.46 -32.35 0.52
C GLN A 245 -8.92 -32.63 0.13
N GLY A 246 -9.13 -32.99 -1.13
CA GLY A 246 -10.44 -33.34 -1.68
C GLY A 246 -11.25 -32.18 -2.29
N PRO A 247 -12.34 -32.49 -3.00
CA PRO A 247 -13.11 -31.53 -3.81
C PRO A 247 -13.97 -30.52 -3.02
N THR A 248 -14.14 -30.70 -1.70
CA THR A 248 -15.09 -29.92 -0.89
C THR A 248 -14.52 -28.62 -0.32
N ASN A 249 -13.20 -28.39 -0.40
CA ASN A 249 -12.54 -27.29 0.32
C ASN A 249 -12.21 -26.07 -0.54
N SER A 250 -12.53 -26.05 -1.85
CA SER A 250 -12.15 -24.92 -2.71
C SER A 250 -12.90 -23.62 -2.40
N SER A 251 -14.17 -23.70 -1.98
CA SER A 251 -15.00 -22.53 -1.68
C SER A 251 -14.58 -21.77 -0.42
N VAL A 252 -13.71 -22.35 0.42
CA VAL A 252 -13.27 -21.76 1.69
C VAL A 252 -11.87 -21.13 1.59
N MET A 253 -11.24 -21.20 0.40
CA MET A 253 -9.89 -20.65 0.18
C MET A 253 -9.91 -19.17 -0.18
N HIS A 254 -11.09 -18.60 -0.40
CA HIS A 254 -11.31 -17.18 -0.69
C HIS A 254 -12.63 -16.77 -0.05
N GLY A 255 -12.63 -15.68 0.70
CA GLY A 255 -13.85 -15.15 1.30
C GLY A 255 -13.68 -13.73 1.79
N TRP A 256 -14.62 -13.33 2.65
CA TRP A 256 -14.74 -11.98 3.20
C TRP A 256 -14.55 -12.00 4.71
N VAL A 257 -14.13 -10.85 5.25
CA VAL A 257 -14.18 -10.53 6.67
C VAL A 257 -14.93 -9.20 6.76
N GLY A 258 -16.13 -9.22 7.33
CA GLY A 258 -16.96 -8.04 7.49
C GLY A 258 -16.38 -7.03 8.49
N PRO A 259 -16.96 -5.81 8.56
CA PRO A 259 -16.47 -4.75 9.43
C PRO A 259 -16.57 -5.07 10.93
N ASP A 260 -17.56 -5.89 11.32
CA ASP A 260 -17.75 -6.36 12.71
C ASP A 260 -17.16 -7.76 12.95
N GLU A 261 -16.33 -8.24 12.02
CA GLU A 261 -15.70 -9.56 12.09
C GLU A 261 -14.18 -9.44 12.22
N SER A 262 -13.58 -10.50 12.75
CA SER A 262 -12.14 -10.69 12.80
C SER A 262 -11.77 -12.06 12.28
N MET A 263 -10.64 -12.14 11.58
CA MET A 263 -10.01 -13.40 11.23
C MET A 263 -8.99 -13.77 12.29
N CYS A 264 -9.19 -14.90 12.96
CA CYS A 264 -8.25 -15.46 13.92
C CYS A 264 -7.49 -16.60 13.26
N ALA A 265 -6.21 -16.38 12.98
CA ALA A 265 -5.29 -17.36 12.44
C ALA A 265 -4.32 -17.88 13.51
N THR A 266 -3.92 -19.16 13.40
CA THR A 266 -2.85 -19.77 14.20
C THR A 266 -1.79 -20.29 13.26
N TRP A 267 -0.53 -19.89 13.50
CA TRP A 267 0.61 -20.27 12.68
C TRP A 267 1.25 -21.56 13.20
N TYR A 268 1.59 -22.50 12.30
CA TYR A 268 2.18 -23.80 12.66
C TYR A 268 3.53 -24.09 11.99
N SER A 269 4.00 -23.27 11.05
CA SER A 269 5.36 -23.41 10.53
C SER A 269 6.38 -22.88 11.55
N GLN A 270 7.60 -23.41 11.53
CA GLN A 270 8.67 -22.98 12.45
C GLN A 270 8.98 -21.49 12.30
N GLU A 271 9.01 -21.01 11.05
CA GLU A 271 9.22 -19.61 10.68
C GLU A 271 8.03 -19.12 9.85
N GLY A 272 7.67 -17.86 10.03
CA GLY A 272 6.72 -17.14 9.21
C GLY A 272 6.99 -15.64 9.27
N VAL A 273 6.49 -14.93 8.28
CA VAL A 273 6.61 -13.47 8.18
C VAL A 273 5.27 -12.90 7.76
N ILE A 274 4.85 -11.87 8.48
CA ILE A 274 3.74 -10.99 8.15
C ILE A 274 4.32 -9.82 7.37
N TYR A 275 3.95 -9.67 6.10
CA TYR A 275 4.33 -8.55 5.24
C TYR A 275 3.17 -7.56 5.11
N ILE A 276 3.42 -6.28 5.34
CA ILE A 276 2.43 -5.19 5.34
C ILE A 276 2.73 -4.27 4.17
N ASP A 277 1.79 -4.18 3.20
CA ASP A 277 1.89 -3.33 2.00
C ASP A 277 3.19 -3.51 1.19
N GLY A 278 3.69 -4.74 1.15
CA GLY A 278 4.93 -5.11 0.47
C GLY A 278 6.03 -5.59 1.42
N SER A 279 7.28 -5.54 0.97
CA SER A 279 8.42 -6.19 1.66
C SER A 279 9.14 -5.32 2.69
N HIS A 280 8.82 -4.02 2.78
CA HIS A 280 9.57 -3.07 3.61
C HIS A 280 9.15 -3.09 5.08
N VAL A 281 7.88 -3.35 5.37
CA VAL A 281 7.35 -3.48 6.73
C VAL A 281 6.97 -4.93 6.92
N PHE A 282 7.65 -5.59 7.85
CA PHE A 282 7.41 -6.99 8.14
C PHE A 282 7.65 -7.34 9.61
N HIS A 283 6.95 -8.38 10.07
CA HIS A 283 7.06 -8.90 11.43
C HIS A 283 7.18 -10.42 11.39
N SER A 284 8.14 -10.98 12.12
CA SER A 284 8.30 -12.43 12.21
C SER A 284 7.24 -13.06 13.11
N VAL A 285 6.77 -14.24 12.72
CA VAL A 285 5.92 -15.12 13.53
C VAL A 285 6.54 -16.52 13.56
N GLN A 286 6.20 -17.27 14.59
CA GLN A 286 6.71 -18.61 14.85
C GLN A 286 5.58 -19.57 15.19
N ASN A 287 5.90 -20.86 15.21
CA ASN A 287 4.94 -21.91 15.52
C ASN A 287 4.22 -21.63 16.85
N GLY A 288 2.89 -21.64 16.82
CA GLY A 288 2.01 -21.38 17.95
C GLY A 288 1.50 -19.94 18.07
N ASP A 289 2.03 -18.99 17.30
CA ASP A 289 1.56 -17.61 17.34
C ASP A 289 0.11 -17.50 16.85
N SER A 290 -0.70 -16.73 17.58
CA SER A 290 -2.05 -16.34 17.19
C SER A 290 -2.05 -14.97 16.52
N ILE A 291 -2.71 -14.86 15.38
CA ILE A 291 -2.75 -13.65 14.56
C ILE A 291 -4.22 -13.27 14.36
N GLU A 292 -4.61 -12.10 14.86
CA GLU A 292 -5.94 -11.54 14.65
C GLU A 292 -5.86 -10.45 13.59
N ILE A 293 -6.76 -10.47 12.61
CA ILE A 293 -6.81 -9.56 11.47
C ILE A 293 -8.23 -8.99 11.36
N SER A 294 -8.37 -7.67 11.35
CA SER A 294 -9.67 -7.00 11.23
C SER A 294 -9.54 -5.63 10.55
N SER A 295 -10.66 -5.03 10.17
CA SER A 295 -10.69 -3.65 9.63
C SER A 295 -10.79 -2.58 10.73
N HIS A 296 -10.63 -2.94 12.01
CA HIS A 296 -10.69 -2.05 13.18
C HIS A 296 -9.46 -1.14 13.35
N ALA A 297 -8.79 -0.75 12.27
CA ALA A 297 -7.76 0.27 12.29
C ALA A 297 -8.39 1.66 12.12
N PRO A 298 -7.76 2.74 12.63
CA PRO A 298 -8.19 4.09 12.31
C PRO A 298 -8.18 4.29 10.78
N GLY A 299 -9.21 4.91 10.21
CA GLY A 299 -9.29 5.17 8.77
C GLY A 299 -8.18 6.10 8.29
N LEU A 300 -7.83 6.04 7.01
CA LEU A 300 -6.92 7.00 6.39
C LEU A 300 -7.69 7.97 5.51
N LYS A 301 -7.59 9.28 5.79
CA LYS A 301 -8.18 10.32 4.95
C LYS A 301 -7.30 10.56 3.72
N VAL A 302 -7.80 10.22 2.53
CA VAL A 302 -7.05 10.33 1.27
C VAL A 302 -7.82 11.19 0.27
N PHE A 303 -7.14 12.13 -0.38
CA PHE A 303 -7.69 12.76 -1.57
C PHE A 303 -7.52 11.82 -2.76
N LEU A 304 -8.63 11.27 -3.25
CA LEU A 304 -8.65 10.33 -4.37
C LEU A 304 -8.74 11.03 -5.73
N PRO A 305 -8.23 10.42 -6.82
CA PRO A 305 -8.46 10.92 -8.17
C PRO A 305 -9.96 10.88 -8.51
N HIS A 306 -10.43 11.78 -9.38
CA HIS A 306 -11.84 11.89 -9.77
C HIS A 306 -12.48 10.58 -10.29
N ARG A 307 -11.66 9.61 -10.73
CA ARG A 307 -12.11 8.32 -11.27
C ARG A 307 -12.23 7.21 -10.22
N ALA A 308 -11.68 7.38 -9.01
CA ALA A 308 -11.65 6.34 -7.99
C ALA A 308 -12.84 6.40 -7.01
N SER A 309 -13.67 7.44 -7.09
CA SER A 309 -14.80 7.69 -6.18
C SER A 309 -16.11 7.00 -6.60
N ALA A 310 -16.08 6.11 -7.60
CA ALA A 310 -17.25 5.43 -8.17
C ALA A 310 -17.16 3.91 -7.95
#